data_AF-A0A0Q3M0F6-F1
#
_entry.id   AF-A0A0Q3M0F6-F1
#
_cell.length_a   1.000
_cell.length_b   1.000
_cell.length_c   1.000
_cell.angle_alpha   90.00
_cell.angle_beta   90.00
_cell.angle_gamma   90.00
#
_symmetry.space_group_name_H-M   'P 1'
#
loop_
_entity.id
_entity.type
_entity.pdbx_description
1 polymer ?
#
loop_
_entity_poly.entity_id
_entity_poly.type
_entity_poly.pdbx_seq_one_letter_code
_entity_poly.pdbx_strand_id
1 'polypeptide(L)'
;MLDPNLADDHGDARRVAYGYVEDAFAEGQQDGLDSDAMAHAALFAALRTLVETYGEEATAVFAEALPEKVRCGAFTSGTRH
;
A
#
# COMPACT_ATOMS: atom_id res chain seq x y z
N MET A 1 14.02 27.11 -3.61
CA MET A 1 12.60 27.29 -3.24
C MET A 1 11.91 26.02 -3.70
N LEU A 2 11.41 25.19 -2.78
CA LEU A 2 10.71 23.95 -3.13
C LEU A 2 9.24 24.32 -3.30
N ASP A 3 8.67 24.12 -4.48
CA ASP A 3 7.28 24.48 -4.77
C ASP A 3 6.31 23.68 -3.88
N PRO A 4 5.46 24.33 -3.07
CA PRO A 4 4.55 23.65 -2.15
C PRO A 4 3.43 22.87 -2.87
N ASN A 5 3.26 23.05 -4.18
CA ASN A 5 2.26 22.38 -5.00
C ASN A 5 2.63 20.92 -5.37
N LEU A 6 3.92 20.54 -5.30
CA LEU A 6 4.37 19.20 -5.68
C LEU A 6 3.95 18.13 -4.64
N ALA A 7 3.84 18.51 -3.37
CA ALA A 7 3.42 17.60 -2.30
C ALA A 7 1.94 17.19 -2.41
N ASP A 8 1.09 18.11 -2.91
CA ASP A 8 -0.34 17.87 -3.15
C ASP A 8 -0.54 16.91 -4.33
N ASP A 9 0.26 17.09 -5.40
CA ASP A 9 0.25 16.23 -6.61
C ASP A 9 0.65 14.77 -6.29
N HIS A 10 1.65 14.56 -5.43
CA HIS A 10 2.02 13.22 -4.96
C HIS A 10 0.95 12.57 -4.06
N GLY A 11 0.23 13.37 -3.29
CA GLY A 11 -0.91 12.91 -2.48
C GLY A 11 -2.07 12.47 -3.37
N ASP A 12 -2.37 13.26 -4.39
CA ASP A 12 -3.42 12.97 -5.38
C ASP A 12 -3.06 11.72 -6.22
N ALA A 13 -1.85 11.64 -6.75
CA ALA A 13 -1.38 10.49 -7.52
C ALA A 13 -1.42 9.19 -6.70
N ARG A 14 -1.03 9.22 -5.43
CA ARG A 14 -1.11 8.05 -4.53
C ARG A 14 -2.56 7.65 -4.26
N ARG A 15 -3.46 8.62 -4.09
CA ARG A 15 -4.90 8.37 -3.88
C ARG A 15 -5.54 7.76 -5.11
N VAL A 16 -5.22 8.27 -6.30
CA VAL A 16 -5.69 7.71 -7.58
C VAL A 16 -5.18 6.28 -7.76
N ALA A 17 -3.89 6.03 -7.52
CA ALA A 17 -3.31 4.68 -7.58
C ALA A 17 -3.98 3.72 -6.59
N TYR A 18 -4.31 4.19 -5.39
CA TYR A 18 -5.05 3.40 -4.40
C TYR A 18 -6.46 3.05 -4.89
N GLY A 19 -7.16 3.98 -5.54
CA GLY A 19 -8.46 3.70 -6.17
C GLY A 19 -8.39 2.56 -7.21
N TYR A 20 -7.38 2.55 -8.07
CA TYR A 20 -7.16 1.44 -9.01
C TYR A 20 -6.91 0.10 -8.31
N VAL A 21 -6.22 0.11 -7.17
CA VAL A 21 -6.01 -1.11 -6.38
C VAL A 21 -7.34 -1.56 -5.75
N GLU A 22 -8.13 -0.65 -5.20
CA GLU A 22 -9.45 -1.00 -4.64
C GLU A 22 -10.40 -1.57 -5.70
N ASP A 23 -10.41 -0.98 -6.90
CA ASP A 23 -11.21 -1.49 -8.02
C ASP A 23 -10.79 -2.91 -8.41
N ALA A 24 -9.48 -3.18 -8.50
CA ALA A 24 -8.97 -4.53 -8.77
C ALA A 24 -9.32 -5.53 -7.65
N PHE A 25 -9.36 -5.09 -6.39
CA PHE A 25 -9.84 -5.91 -5.28
C PHE A 25 -11.33 -6.20 -5.37
N ALA A 26 -12.14 -5.22 -5.77
CA ALA A 26 -13.58 -5.41 -5.97
C ALA A 26 -13.85 -6.40 -7.10
N GLU A 27 -13.16 -6.25 -8.23
CA GLU A 27 -13.26 -7.16 -9.38
C GLU A 27 -12.86 -8.59 -9.00
N GLY A 28 -11.70 -8.76 -8.34
CA GLY A 28 -11.26 -10.09 -7.90
C GLY A 28 -12.25 -10.78 -6.97
N GLN A 29 -12.90 -10.03 -6.07
CA GLN A 29 -13.94 -10.59 -5.20
C GLN A 29 -15.22 -10.96 -5.98
N GLN A 30 -15.57 -10.20 -7.02
CA GLN A 30 -16.69 -10.54 -7.91
C GLN A 30 -16.43 -11.84 -8.69
N ASP A 31 -15.17 -12.10 -9.05
CA ASP A 31 -14.71 -13.34 -9.67
C ASP A 31 -14.61 -14.52 -8.69
N GLY A 32 -14.85 -14.29 -7.39
CA GLY A 32 -14.84 -15.30 -6.35
C GLY A 32 -13.46 -15.54 -5.72
N LEU A 33 -12.50 -14.64 -5.92
CA LEU A 33 -11.22 -14.69 -5.23
C LEU A 33 -11.38 -14.31 -3.76
N ASP A 34 -10.65 -15.00 -2.90
CA ASP A 34 -10.64 -14.73 -1.47
C ASP A 34 -9.90 -13.42 -1.17
N SER A 35 -10.49 -12.58 -0.31
CA SER A 35 -9.94 -11.26 0.04
C SER A 35 -8.58 -11.36 0.73
N ASP A 36 -8.31 -12.42 1.50
CA ASP A 36 -7.00 -12.68 2.12
C ASP A 36 -5.95 -13.05 1.06
N ALA A 37 -6.33 -13.86 0.07
CA ALA A 37 -5.46 -14.18 -1.06
C ALA A 37 -5.11 -12.91 -1.87
N MET A 38 -6.08 -12.03 -2.11
CA MET A 38 -5.86 -10.73 -2.78
C MET A 38 -4.93 -9.83 -1.97
N ALA A 39 -5.10 -9.76 -0.65
CA ALA A 39 -4.24 -8.98 0.23
C ALA A 39 -2.77 -9.46 0.19
N HIS A 40 -2.56 -10.77 0.26
CA HIS A 40 -1.22 -11.34 0.14
C HIS A 40 -0.58 -11.07 -1.24
N ALA A 41 -1.36 -11.20 -2.32
CA ALA A 41 -0.89 -10.92 -3.68
C ALA A 41 -0.49 -9.43 -3.84
N ALA A 42 -1.31 -8.51 -3.32
CA ALA A 42 -1.02 -7.08 -3.36
C ALA A 42 0.21 -6.70 -2.54
N LEU A 43 0.36 -7.29 -1.34
CA LEU A 43 1.56 -7.09 -0.51
C LEU A 43 2.81 -7.58 -1.23
N PHE A 44 2.75 -8.76 -1.86
CA PHE A 44 3.84 -9.30 -2.65
C PHE A 44 4.20 -8.39 -3.82
N ALA A 45 3.21 -7.93 -4.60
CA ALA A 45 3.42 -7.00 -5.69
C ALA A 45 4.06 -5.69 -5.22
N ALA A 46 3.54 -5.11 -4.13
CA ALA A 46 4.08 -3.88 -3.55
C ALA A 46 5.54 -4.03 -3.10
N LEU A 47 5.85 -5.09 -2.35
CA LEU A 47 7.22 -5.36 -1.90
C LEU A 47 8.16 -5.61 -3.09
N ARG A 48 7.71 -6.34 -4.11
CA ARG A 48 8.52 -6.57 -5.31
C ARG A 48 8.86 -5.27 -6.02
N THR A 49 7.89 -4.37 -6.20
CA THR A 49 8.12 -3.03 -6.80
C THR A 49 9.08 -2.18 -5.95
N LEU A 50 9.01 -2.27 -4.62
CA LEU A 50 9.96 -1.58 -3.74
C LEU A 50 11.38 -2.13 -3.91
N VAL A 51 11.54 -3.45 -3.98
CA VAL A 51 12.84 -4.09 -4.22
C VAL A 51 13.40 -3.72 -5.60
N GLU A 52 12.57 -3.74 -6.64
CA GLU A 52 12.98 -3.36 -8.00
C GLU A 52 13.40 -1.89 -8.10
N THR A 53 12.76 -1.00 -7.35
CA THR A 53 13.02 0.45 -7.40
C THR A 53 14.18 0.87 -6.49
N TYR A 54 14.27 0.29 -5.29
CA TYR A 54 15.16 0.77 -4.21
C TYR A 54 16.20 -0.27 -3.75
N GLY A 55 16.04 -1.54 -4.12
CA GLY A 55 16.88 -2.65 -3.69
C GLY A 55 16.35 -3.40 -2.46
N GLU A 56 16.92 -4.60 -2.24
CA GLU A 56 16.52 -5.52 -1.16
C GLU A 56 16.75 -4.93 0.24
N GLU A 57 17.96 -4.40 0.49
CA GLU A 57 18.32 -3.83 1.80
C GLU A 57 17.45 -2.62 2.18
N ALA A 58 17.21 -1.70 1.22
CA ALA A 58 16.35 -0.54 1.46
C ALA A 58 14.90 -0.97 1.77
N THR A 59 14.41 -2.01 1.10
CA THR A 59 13.08 -2.57 1.34
C THR A 59 13.00 -3.29 2.68
N ALA A 60 14.06 -4.00 3.09
CA ALA A 60 14.14 -4.64 4.40
C ALA A 60 14.06 -3.61 5.54
N VAL A 61 14.84 -2.54 5.46
CA VAL A 61 14.79 -1.42 6.43
C VAL A 61 13.39 -0.78 6.46
N PHE A 62 12.75 -0.60 5.31
CA PHE A 62 11.36 -0.13 5.27
C PHE A 62 10.40 -1.10 5.97
N ALA A 63 10.58 -2.41 5.76
CA ALA A 63 9.73 -3.45 6.34
C ALA A 63 9.87 -3.58 7.86
N GLU A 64 11.03 -3.26 8.44
CA GLU A 64 11.26 -3.27 9.90
C GLU A 64 10.30 -2.33 10.65
N ALA A 65 9.84 -1.24 10.01
CA ALA A 65 8.90 -0.30 10.59
C ALA A 65 7.42 -0.75 10.49
N LEU A 66 7.11 -1.77 9.66
CA LEU A 66 5.73 -2.22 9.44
C LEU A 66 5.07 -2.80 10.71
N PRO A 67 5.71 -3.68 11.51
CA PRO A 67 5.09 -4.23 12.70
C PRO A 67 4.69 -3.15 13.71
N GLU A 68 5.51 -2.10 13.85
CA GLU A 68 5.18 -0.96 14.70
C GLU A 68 3.96 -0.20 14.16
N LYS A 69 3.95 0.14 12.88
CA LYS A 69 2.82 0.83 12.22
C LYS A 69 1.51 0.05 12.36
N VAL A 70 1.55 -1.28 12.19
CA VAL A 70 0.37 -2.15 12.38
C VAL A 70 -0.13 -2.09 13.82
N ARG A 71 0.76 -2.22 14.82
CA ARG A 71 0.39 -2.15 16.24
C ARG A 71 -0.15 -0.78 16.66
N CYS A 72 0.36 0.29 16.04
CA CYS A 72 -0.14 1.65 16.23
C CYS A 72 -1.47 1.94 15.53
N GLY A 73 -2.00 0.99 14.74
CA GLY A 73 -3.28 1.14 14.05
C GLY A 73 -3.20 2.00 12.78
N ALA A 74 -2.02 2.17 12.18
CA ALA A 74 -1.84 2.98 10.97
C ALA A 74 -2.65 2.49 9.75
N PHE A 75 -3.10 1.23 9.78
CA PHE A 75 -3.88 0.59 8.74
C PHE A 75 -5.32 0.29 9.17
N THR A 76 -5.73 0.74 10.37
CA THR A 76 -7.08 0.54 10.89
C THR A 76 -7.95 1.75 10.52
N SER A 77 -8.80 1.59 9.50
CA SER A 77 -9.84 2.56 9.13
C SER A 77 -11.16 2.16 9.80
N GLY A 78 -11.29 2.44 11.09
CA GLY A 78 -12.52 2.19 11.86
C GLY A 78 -12.21 2.14 13.35
N THR A 79 -13.01 2.85 14.15
CA THR A 79 -12.91 2.88 15.61
C THR A 79 -12.54 1.51 16.15
N ARG A 80 -11.38 1.44 16.81
CA ARG A 80 -10.89 0.25 17.52
C ARG A 80 -12.03 -0.31 18.37
N HIS A 81 -12.63 -1.42 17.94
CA HIS A 81 -13.75 -2.04 18.65
C HIS A 81 -13.27 -3.07 19.68
#